data_AF-A0A3S3QVN8-F1
#
_entry.id   AF-A0A3S3QVN8-F1
#
_cell.length_a   1.000
_cell.length_b   1.000
_cell.length_c   1.000
_cell.angle_alpha   90.00
_cell.angle_beta   90.00
_cell.angle_gamma   90.00
#
_symmetry.space_group_name_H-M   'P 1'
#
loop_
_entity.id
_entity.type
_entity.pdbx_description
1 polymer ?
#
loop_
_entity_poly.entity_id
_entity_poly.type
_entity_poly.pdbx_seq_one_letter_code
_entity_poly.pdbx_strand_id
1 'polypeptide(L)' 'ENIWSVRVTLAYRAPGVLDEDTVTWFWIGNHDKYEQFFG' A
#
# COMPACT_ATOMS: atom_id res chain seq x y z
N GLU A 1 -5.75 12.68 -8.31
CA GLU A 1 -4.54 11.95 -7.85
C GLU A 1 -4.78 10.46 -8.07
N ASN A 2 -3.90 9.77 -8.79
CA ASN A 2 -4.07 8.36 -9.16
C ASN A 2 -3.46 7.42 -8.10
N ILE A 3 -3.72 7.68 -6.82
CA ILE A 3 -3.24 6.85 -5.72
C ILE A 3 -4.24 5.73 -5.49
N TRP A 4 -3.74 4.50 -5.42
CA TRP A 4 -4.54 3.30 -5.20
C TRP A 4 -3.98 2.51 -4.03
N SER A 5 -4.83 1.67 -3.44
CA SER A 5 -4.39 0.68 -2.47
C SER A 5 -5.11 -0.64 -2.69
N VAL A 6 -4.38 -1.73 -2.51
CA VAL A 6 -4.93 -3.08 -2.50
C VAL A 6 -4.80 -3.68 -1.11
N ARG A 7 -5.89 -4.31 -0.68
CA ARG A 7 -5.92 -5.15 0.52
C ARG A 7 -5.52 -6.57 0.12
N VAL A 8 -4.31 -6.95 0.46
CA VAL A 8 -3.74 -8.27 0.11
C VAL A 8 -4.24 -9.33 1.09
N THR A 9 -4.30 -8.97 2.38
CA THR A 9 -4.96 -9.77 3.43
C THR A 9 -5.67 -8.84 4.42
N LEU A 10 -6.29 -9.39 5.47
CA LEU A 10 -6.85 -8.57 6.53
C LEU A 10 -5.81 -7.62 7.15
N ALA A 11 -4.55 -8.06 7.25
CA ALA A 11 -3.46 -7.33 7.89
C ALA A 11 -2.47 -6.68 6.90
N TYR A 12 -2.41 -7.10 5.63
CA TYR A 12 -1.46 -6.57 4.66
C TYR A 12 -2.11 -5.64 3.64
N ARG A 13 -1.45 -4.51 3.38
CA ARG A 13 -1.83 -3.53 2.35
C ARG A 13 -0.63 -3.15 1.49
N ALA A 14 -0.93 -2.74 0.26
CA ALA A 14 0.04 -2.16 -0.65
C ALA A 14 -0.55 -0.88 -1.28
N PRO A 15 0.04 0.31 -1.02
CA PRO A 15 -0.28 1.54 -1.74
C PRO A 15 0.59 1.70 -2.99
N GLY A 16 0.01 2.29 -4.03
CA GLY A 16 0.66 2.49 -5.32
C GLY A 16 0.07 3.65 -6.10
N VAL A 17 0.72 4.00 -7.20
CA VAL A 17 0.22 4.99 -8.17
C VAL A 17 -0.04 4.28 -9.48
N LEU A 18 -1.20 4.57 -10.08
CA LEU A 18 -1.56 4.13 -11.42
C LEU A 18 -1.13 5.19 -12.44
N ASP A 19 -0.30 4.77 -13.38
CA ASP A 19 0.08 5.54 -14.55
C ASP A 19 -0.30 4.73 -15.80
N GLU A 20 -1.17 5.31 -16.63
CA GLU A 20 -1.80 4.62 -17.77
C GLU A 20 -2.42 3.26 -17.40
N ASP A 21 -1.79 2.15 -17.79
CA ASP A 21 -2.21 0.77 -17.52
C ASP A 21 -1.34 0.07 -16.46
N THR A 22 -0.35 0.76 -15.91
CA THR A 22 0.69 0.22 -15.06
C THR A 22 0.59 0.77 -13.64
N VAL A 23 0.57 -0.13 -12.65
CA VAL A 23 0.60 0.26 -11.23
C VAL A 23 2.00 0.07 -10.66
N THR A 24 2.57 1.15 -10.13
CA THR A 24 3.81 1.10 -9.35
C THR A 24 3.48 1.04 -7.86
N TRP A 25 3.85 -0.05 -7.20
CA TRP A 25 3.67 -0.25 -5.75
C TRP A 25 4.91 0.22 -5.00
N PHE A 26 4.75 1.20 -4.11
CA PHE A 26 5.87 1.75 -3.34
C PHE A 26 6.18 0.92 -2.10
N TRP A 27 5.18 0.18 -1.60
CA TRP A 27 5.31 -0.58 -0.37
C TRP A 27 4.31 -1.73 -0.31
N ILE A 28 4.66 -2.78 0.41
CA ILE A 28 3.75 -3.84 0.83
C ILE A 28 4.16 -4.33 2.22
N GLY A 29 3.20 -4.39 3.14
CA GLY A 29 3.51 -4.81 4.49
C GLY A 29 2.29 -4.90 5.40
N ASN A 30 2.55 -5.39 6.62
CA ASN A 30 1.53 -5.48 7.65
C ASN A 30 1.20 -4.06 8.16
N HIS A 31 -0.09 -3.70 8.19
CA HIS A 31 -0.56 -2.41 8.69
C HIS A 31 -0.20 -2.19 10.16
N ASP A 32 -0.23 -3.23 10.99
CA ASP A 32 0.13 -3.15 12.41
C ASP A 32 1.63 -2.84 12.61
N LYS A 33 2.48 -3.19 11.62
CA LYS A 33 3.90 -2.81 11.62
C LYS A 33 4.10 -1.33 11.25
N TYR A 34 3.15 -0.69 10.60
CA TYR A 34 3.23 0.74 10.29
C TYR A 34 3.02 1.59 11.56
N GLU A 35 2.11 1.17 12.45
CA GLU A 35 1.84 1.86 13.73
C GLU A 35 3.06 1.90 14.66
N GLN A 36 3.97 0.91 14.59
CA GLN A 36 5.18 0.89 15.44
C GLN A 36 6.31 1.84 14.99
N PHE A 37 6.27 2.37 13.76
CA PHE A 37 7.31 3.29 13.26
C PHE A 37 6.97 4.78 13.46
N PHE A 38 5.70 5.10 13.74
CA PHE A 38 5.22 6.49 13.85
C PHE A 38 4.42 6.77 15.14
N GLY A 39 4.37 5.81 16.07
CA GLY A 39 3.79 5.95 17.41
C GLY A 39 4.79 6.44 18.45
#